data_AF-A0A497MRK6-F1
#
_entry.id   AF-A0A497MRK6-F1
#
_cell.length_a   1.000
_cell.length_b   1.000
_cell.length_c   1.000
_cell.angle_alpha   90.00
_cell.angle_beta   90.00
_cell.angle_gamma   90.00
#
_symmetry.space_group_name_H-M   'P 1'
#
loop_
_entity.id
_entity.type
_entity.pdbx_description
1 polymer ?
#
loop_
_entity_poly.entity_id
_entity_poly.type
_entity_poly.pdbx_seq_one_letter_code
_entity_poly.pdbx_strand_id
1 'polypeptide(L)'
;MRWLKMFIRRNRVEAVAEAFSLMGYEGLIRFDSKEPEYATIKTLYEHGLSPEFLALTVVCAGVNDFQLGAGGAEAYWSSLTEIVSRNLSNIRSVEDVRRVMEEHLKEPVCKRLITLRRERLRRFFGSGFPKWLMSNLDKARGDPRGFWIRLAQSLNNELKQKTVVFTVKVFDLFNLVVYGEYLPLPYDIPIPVDVHVARVALSSGIVGDVKEELVRRAWAMVAEGMSKRWRIRVSLLRLDSLVWQIGKLMSRQRFERASSKDAIIRYLSRELKIPSEHARAIAEEMTYNIEILREIHL
;
A
#
# COMPACT_ATOMS: atom_id res chain seq x y z
N MET A 1 -15.01 31.21 3.37
CA MET A 1 -14.62 30.10 4.26
C MET A 1 -15.80 29.17 4.46
N ARG A 2 -15.98 28.19 3.56
CA ARG A 2 -17.09 27.22 3.65
C ARG A 2 -16.70 26.20 4.72
N TRP A 3 -17.49 26.10 5.80
CA TRP A 3 -17.29 25.12 6.85
C TRP A 3 -17.38 23.71 6.23
N LEU A 4 -16.23 23.07 6.05
CA LEU A 4 -16.08 21.65 5.78
C LEU A 4 -16.71 20.90 6.98
N LYS A 5 -18.01 20.58 6.87
CA LYS A 5 -18.72 19.87 7.94
C LYS A 5 -18.09 18.47 8.09
N MET A 6 -17.91 18.03 9.33
CA MET A 6 -17.41 16.70 9.66
C MET A 6 -18.50 15.63 9.47
N PHE A 7 -18.74 15.20 8.24
CA PHE A 7 -19.70 14.14 7.94
C PHE A 7 -19.19 13.19 6.85
N ILE A 8 -19.67 11.94 6.92
CA ILE A 8 -19.53 10.95 5.84
C ILE A 8 -20.82 10.99 5.02
N ARG A 9 -20.71 11.10 3.70
CA ARG A 9 -21.86 11.10 2.78
C ARG A 9 -22.21 9.68 2.35
N ARG A 10 -23.19 9.06 2.99
CA ARG A 10 -23.58 7.66 2.73
C ARG A 10 -23.92 7.39 1.26
N ASN A 11 -24.64 8.30 0.60
CA ASN A 11 -24.95 8.18 -0.82
C ASN A 11 -23.70 8.19 -1.71
N ARG A 12 -22.68 8.97 -1.34
CA ARG A 12 -21.40 9.00 -2.07
C ARG A 12 -20.55 7.77 -1.79
N VAL A 13 -20.55 7.28 -0.54
CA VAL A 13 -19.91 6.01 -0.19
C VAL A 13 -20.47 4.87 -1.05
N GLU A 14 -21.79 4.80 -1.19
CA GLU A 14 -22.44 3.76 -2.00
C GLU A 14 -22.07 3.87 -3.48
N ALA A 15 -22.13 5.08 -4.05
CA ALA A 15 -21.76 5.32 -5.45
C ALA A 15 -20.29 4.97 -5.75
N VAL A 16 -19.37 5.33 -4.85
CA VAL A 16 -17.95 4.97 -4.96
C VAL A 16 -17.75 3.46 -4.83
N ALA A 17 -18.42 2.81 -3.88
CA ALA A 17 -18.33 1.36 -3.71
C ALA A 17 -18.87 0.62 -4.95
N GLU A 18 -19.95 1.10 -5.55
CA GLU A 18 -20.50 0.57 -6.80
C GLU A 18 -19.51 0.73 -7.96
N ALA A 19 -18.98 1.94 -8.18
CA ALA A 19 -18.04 2.19 -9.26
C ALA A 19 -16.75 1.38 -9.12
N PHE A 20 -16.18 1.30 -7.91
CA PHE A 20 -15.01 0.45 -7.67
C PHE A 20 -15.35 -1.04 -7.84
N SER A 21 -16.59 -1.48 -7.57
CA SER A 21 -16.96 -2.87 -7.77
C SER A 21 -16.98 -3.30 -9.24
N LEU A 22 -17.11 -2.36 -10.18
CA LEU A 22 -17.12 -2.63 -11.62
C LEU A 22 -15.79 -3.17 -12.16
N MET A 23 -14.67 -2.90 -11.48
CA MET A 23 -13.35 -3.40 -11.93
C MET A 23 -13.14 -4.88 -11.58
N GLY A 24 -13.99 -5.46 -10.73
CA GLY A 24 -13.84 -6.80 -10.20
C GLY A 24 -12.64 -6.96 -9.25
N TYR A 25 -12.54 -8.13 -8.62
CA TYR A 25 -11.45 -8.46 -7.70
C TYR A 25 -10.09 -8.43 -8.38
N GLU A 26 -10.01 -8.94 -9.61
CA GLU A 26 -8.81 -8.88 -10.46
C GLU A 26 -8.33 -7.44 -10.71
N GLY A 27 -9.22 -6.46 -10.71
CA GLY A 27 -8.83 -5.06 -10.82
C GLY A 27 -7.95 -4.61 -9.65
N LEU A 28 -8.21 -5.08 -8.42
CA LEU A 28 -7.33 -4.80 -7.26
C LEU A 28 -5.94 -5.39 -7.46
N ILE A 29 -5.87 -6.65 -7.90
CA ILE A 29 -4.59 -7.32 -8.19
C ILE A 29 -3.82 -6.55 -9.25
N ARG A 30 -4.49 -6.04 -10.28
CA ARG A 30 -3.84 -5.22 -11.31
C ARG A 30 -3.34 -3.89 -10.76
N PHE A 31 -4.07 -3.24 -9.85
CA PHE A 31 -3.57 -2.06 -9.14
C PHE A 31 -2.31 -2.39 -8.34
N ASP A 32 -2.35 -3.45 -7.53
CA ASP A 32 -1.21 -3.90 -6.73
C ASP A 32 0.00 -4.28 -7.58
N SER A 33 -0.22 -4.86 -8.77
CA SER A 33 0.84 -5.21 -9.72
C SER A 33 1.63 -4.02 -10.28
N LYS A 34 1.11 -2.80 -10.08
CA LYS A 34 1.79 -1.54 -10.47
C LYS A 34 2.55 -0.91 -9.31
N GLU A 35 2.50 -1.49 -8.12
CA GLU A 35 3.30 -1.02 -7.00
C GLU A 35 4.76 -1.50 -7.11
N PRO A 36 5.75 -0.66 -6.76
CA PRO A 36 7.16 -1.03 -6.84
C PRO A 36 7.51 -2.22 -5.92
N GLU A 37 6.84 -2.35 -4.78
CA GLU A 37 6.90 -3.48 -3.85
C GLU A 37 6.60 -4.79 -4.58
N TYR A 38 5.50 -4.82 -5.34
CA TYR A 38 5.05 -6.00 -6.09
C TYR A 38 6.10 -6.39 -7.14
N ALA A 39 6.64 -5.42 -7.88
CA ALA A 39 7.66 -5.65 -8.89
C ALA A 39 8.95 -6.23 -8.29
N THR A 40 9.38 -5.74 -7.12
CA THR A 40 10.52 -6.29 -6.38
C THR A 40 10.24 -7.72 -5.92
N ILE A 41 9.10 -7.97 -5.27
CA ILE A 41 8.73 -9.30 -4.78
C ILE A 41 8.74 -10.30 -5.94
N LYS A 42 8.06 -9.96 -7.03
CA LYS A 42 7.95 -10.81 -8.22
C LYS A 42 9.32 -11.13 -8.82
N THR A 43 10.12 -10.10 -9.09
CA THR A 43 11.46 -10.28 -9.67
C THR A 43 12.35 -11.17 -8.79
N LEU A 44 12.38 -10.92 -7.48
CA LEU A 44 13.22 -11.69 -6.57
C LEU A 44 12.76 -13.14 -6.41
N TYR A 45 11.44 -13.38 -6.44
CA TYR A 45 10.88 -14.72 -6.45
C TYR A 45 11.23 -15.47 -7.74
N GLU A 46 11.06 -14.82 -8.90
CA GLU A 46 11.39 -15.39 -10.22
C GLU A 46 12.89 -15.64 -10.40
N HIS A 47 13.74 -14.83 -9.76
CA HIS A 47 15.18 -15.06 -9.71
C HIS A 47 15.59 -16.22 -8.80
N GLY A 48 14.67 -16.76 -7.97
CA GLY A 48 14.88 -17.96 -7.17
C GLY A 48 15.19 -17.71 -5.69
N LEU A 49 14.89 -16.53 -5.15
CA LEU A 49 14.95 -16.33 -3.69
C LEU A 49 13.85 -17.16 -3.01
N SER A 50 14.23 -18.01 -2.05
CA SER A 50 13.25 -18.84 -1.34
C SER A 50 12.19 -17.99 -0.63
N PRO A 51 10.93 -18.45 -0.51
CA PRO A 51 9.85 -17.70 0.13
C PRO A 51 10.18 -17.12 1.51
N GLU A 52 10.92 -17.84 2.35
CA GLU A 52 11.28 -17.40 3.71
C GLU A 52 12.23 -16.19 3.70
N PHE A 53 13.31 -16.27 2.92
CA PHE A 53 14.23 -15.13 2.76
C PHE A 53 13.59 -13.97 2.01
N LEU A 54 12.71 -14.25 1.05
CA LEU A 54 11.95 -13.21 0.35
C LEU A 54 11.02 -12.47 1.32
N ALA A 55 10.21 -13.21 2.09
CA ALA A 55 9.32 -12.64 3.11
C ALA A 55 10.11 -11.78 4.11
N LEU A 56 11.22 -12.30 4.63
CA LEU A 56 12.06 -11.55 5.57
C LEU A 56 12.62 -10.26 4.93
N THR A 57 13.11 -10.35 3.70
CA THR A 57 13.68 -9.20 2.96
C THR A 57 12.63 -8.11 2.77
N VAL A 58 11.44 -8.45 2.28
CA VAL A 58 10.40 -7.46 1.95
C VAL A 58 9.74 -6.89 3.19
N VAL A 59 9.57 -7.69 4.26
CA VAL A 59 9.12 -7.18 5.56
C VAL A 59 10.16 -6.21 6.14
N CYS A 60 11.44 -6.54 6.08
CA CYS A 60 12.50 -5.65 6.53
C CYS A 60 12.56 -4.34 5.73
N ALA A 61 12.30 -4.41 4.42
CA ALA A 61 12.19 -3.26 3.55
C ALA A 61 10.97 -2.39 3.91
N GLY A 62 9.79 -2.98 4.13
CA GLY A 62 8.59 -2.28 4.57
C GLY A 62 8.78 -1.50 5.88
N VAL A 63 9.57 -2.03 6.82
CA VAL A 63 9.92 -1.33 8.07
C VAL A 63 10.74 -0.05 7.84
N ASN A 64 11.53 -0.02 6.77
CA ASN A 64 12.47 1.05 6.45
C ASN A 64 12.01 1.96 5.30
N ASP A 65 10.90 1.65 4.64
CA ASP A 65 10.26 2.50 3.64
C ASP A 65 9.53 3.68 4.29
N PHE A 66 10.28 4.71 4.67
CA PHE A 66 9.74 5.97 5.15
C PHE A 66 10.70 7.12 4.90
N GLN A 67 10.16 8.32 4.63
CA GLN A 67 10.97 9.53 4.43
C GLN A 67 12.07 9.33 3.36
N LEU A 68 11.72 8.64 2.27
CA LEU A 68 12.65 8.34 1.19
C LEU A 68 13.19 9.62 0.51
N GLY A 69 14.39 9.51 -0.06
CA GLY A 69 15.04 10.55 -0.84
C GLY A 69 14.45 10.73 -2.24
N ALA A 70 15.26 11.27 -3.16
CA ALA A 70 14.87 11.41 -4.56
C ALA A 70 14.51 10.05 -5.17
N GLY A 71 13.49 10.03 -6.04
CA GLY A 71 12.95 8.81 -6.64
C GLY A 71 11.89 8.08 -5.79
N GLY A 72 11.82 8.34 -4.48
CA GLY A 72 10.78 7.77 -3.62
C GLY A 72 10.76 6.23 -3.63
N ALA A 73 9.57 5.64 -3.48
CA ALA A 73 9.39 4.19 -3.36
C ALA A 73 9.95 3.44 -4.57
N GLU A 74 9.76 3.96 -5.78
CA GLU A 74 10.28 3.38 -7.02
C GLU A 74 11.79 3.13 -6.93
N ALA A 75 12.58 4.15 -6.58
CA ALA A 75 14.03 4.04 -6.45
C ALA A 75 14.46 3.17 -5.25
N TYR A 76 13.67 3.18 -4.17
CA TYR A 76 13.96 2.37 -2.97
C TYR A 76 13.83 0.87 -3.27
N TRP A 77 12.70 0.46 -3.83
CA TRP A 77 12.43 -0.93 -4.15
C TRP A 77 13.25 -1.43 -5.34
N SER A 78 13.49 -0.61 -6.37
CA SER A 78 14.33 -1.00 -7.51
C SER A 78 15.79 -1.25 -7.08
N SER A 79 16.37 -0.36 -6.26
CA SER A 79 17.73 -0.54 -5.75
C SER A 79 17.84 -1.75 -4.81
N LEU A 80 16.80 -2.06 -4.04
CA LEU A 80 16.74 -3.29 -3.25
C LEU A 80 16.78 -4.53 -4.16
N THR A 81 15.96 -4.55 -5.22
CA THR A 81 15.92 -5.64 -6.19
C THR A 81 17.31 -5.89 -6.77
N GLU A 82 18.03 -4.84 -7.16
CA GLU A 82 19.38 -4.95 -7.71
C GLU A 82 20.37 -5.56 -6.71
N ILE A 83 20.41 -5.03 -5.49
CA ILE A 83 21.38 -5.48 -4.47
C ILE A 83 21.10 -6.93 -4.07
N VAL A 84 19.82 -7.29 -3.84
CA VAL A 84 19.44 -8.67 -3.50
C VAL A 84 19.76 -9.62 -4.65
N SER A 85 19.44 -9.24 -5.90
CA SER A 85 19.70 -10.09 -7.08
C SER A 85 21.20 -10.35 -7.28
N ARG A 86 22.07 -9.36 -7.05
CA ARG A 86 23.53 -9.52 -7.11
C ARG A 86 24.08 -10.46 -6.03
N ASN A 87 23.38 -10.57 -4.90
CA ASN A 87 23.80 -11.35 -3.74
C ASN A 87 22.98 -12.65 -3.55
N LEU A 88 22.13 -13.01 -4.52
CA LEU A 88 21.11 -14.05 -4.36
C LEU A 88 21.65 -15.38 -3.81
N SER A 89 22.75 -15.86 -4.39
CA SER A 89 23.40 -17.14 -4.01
C SER A 89 24.03 -17.13 -2.61
N ASN A 90 24.23 -15.95 -2.03
CA ASN A 90 24.83 -15.73 -0.72
C ASN A 90 23.79 -15.58 0.41
N ILE A 91 22.50 -15.44 0.08
CA ILE A 91 21.44 -15.28 1.09
C ILE A 91 21.01 -16.67 1.59
N ARG A 92 21.59 -17.09 2.72
CA ARG A 92 21.34 -18.42 3.32
C ARG A 92 21.01 -18.35 4.81
N SER A 93 20.96 -17.16 5.38
CA SER A 93 20.70 -16.93 6.80
C SER A 93 20.06 -15.55 7.02
N VAL A 94 19.46 -15.37 8.21
CA VAL A 94 18.96 -14.06 8.68
C VAL A 94 20.04 -12.99 8.62
N GLU A 95 21.29 -13.38 8.89
CA GLU A 95 22.44 -12.49 8.90
C GLU A 95 22.81 -12.02 7.49
N ASP A 96 22.63 -12.86 6.47
CA ASP A 96 22.83 -12.47 5.07
C ASP A 96 21.81 -11.43 4.62
N VAL A 97 20.54 -11.62 5.02
CA VAL A 97 19.51 -10.61 4.78
C VAL A 97 19.86 -9.30 5.49
N ARG A 98 20.33 -9.36 6.74
CA ARG A 98 20.80 -8.15 7.47
C ARG A 98 21.88 -7.43 6.68
N ARG A 99 22.90 -8.15 6.18
CA ARG A 99 24.01 -7.56 5.40
C ARG A 99 23.53 -6.88 4.12
N VAL A 100 22.64 -7.53 3.36
CA VAL A 100 22.04 -6.97 2.15
C VAL A 100 21.23 -5.71 2.46
N MET A 101 20.47 -5.70 3.55
CA MET A 101 19.71 -4.52 3.97
C MET A 101 20.63 -3.38 4.44
N GLU A 102 21.75 -3.68 5.10
CA GLU A 102 22.76 -2.68 5.48
C GLU A 102 23.46 -2.08 4.27
N GLU A 103 23.69 -2.89 3.22
CA GLU A 103 24.16 -2.41 1.93
C GLU A 103 23.13 -1.49 1.28
N HIS A 104 21.86 -1.90 1.23
CA HIS A 104 20.77 -1.08 0.69
C HIS A 104 20.60 0.26 1.40
N LEU A 105 20.85 0.33 2.71
CA LEU A 105 20.84 1.61 3.43
C LEU A 105 21.93 2.60 3.00
N LYS A 106 22.93 2.18 2.21
CA LYS A 106 23.94 3.08 1.63
C LYS A 106 23.44 3.83 0.39
N GLU A 107 22.34 3.37 -0.21
CA GLU A 107 21.79 3.96 -1.42
C GLU A 107 21.34 5.42 -1.20
N PRO A 108 21.47 6.30 -2.21
CA PRO A 108 21.09 7.72 -2.08
C PRO A 108 19.66 7.94 -1.60
N VAL A 109 18.72 7.08 -2.03
CA VAL A 109 17.31 7.12 -1.63
C VAL A 109 17.08 6.85 -0.13
N CYS A 110 18.05 6.21 0.54
CA CYS A 110 18.00 5.86 1.97
C CYS A 110 18.65 6.91 2.90
N LYS A 111 19.35 7.93 2.35
CA LYS A 111 20.18 8.85 3.15
C LYS A 111 19.40 9.69 4.17
N ARG A 112 18.12 9.96 3.92
CA ARG A 112 17.25 10.71 4.84
C ARG A 112 16.98 9.90 6.10
N LEU A 113 17.21 10.52 7.26
CA LEU A 113 17.05 9.90 8.58
C LEU A 113 17.81 8.57 8.73
N ILE A 114 19.00 8.48 8.12
CA ILE A 114 19.78 7.24 8.06
C ILE A 114 20.08 6.65 9.45
N THR A 115 20.35 7.48 10.45
CA THR A 115 20.59 7.04 11.84
C THR A 115 19.36 6.32 12.40
N LEU A 116 18.16 6.85 12.16
CA LEU A 116 16.91 6.24 12.60
C LEU A 116 16.63 4.93 11.85
N ARG A 117 16.92 4.86 10.54
CA ARG A 117 16.80 3.61 9.76
C ARG A 117 17.73 2.52 10.28
N ARG A 118 19.01 2.85 10.52
CA ARG A 118 19.98 1.92 11.11
C ARG A 118 19.52 1.43 12.48
N GLU A 119 18.99 2.30 13.32
CA GLU A 119 18.46 1.91 14.63
C GLU A 119 17.22 1.02 14.51
N ARG A 120 16.32 1.29 13.56
CA ARG A 120 15.18 0.40 13.27
C ARG A 120 15.65 -0.97 12.78
N LEU A 121 16.62 -1.00 11.87
CA LEU A 121 17.22 -2.24 11.37
C LEU A 121 17.82 -3.05 12.52
N ARG A 122 18.62 -2.41 13.37
CA ARG A 122 19.22 -3.02 14.56
C ARG A 122 18.15 -3.59 15.50
N ARG A 123 17.09 -2.83 15.80
CA ARG A 123 15.97 -3.30 16.64
C ARG A 123 15.23 -4.46 16.01
N PHE A 124 14.90 -4.37 14.72
CA PHE A 124 14.20 -5.43 14.00
C PHE A 124 14.99 -6.75 14.05
N PHE A 125 16.28 -6.74 13.70
CA PHE A 125 17.14 -7.92 13.77
C PHE A 125 17.45 -8.39 15.20
N GLY A 126 17.45 -7.48 16.18
CA GLY A 126 17.63 -7.81 17.60
C GLY A 126 16.38 -8.34 18.31
N SER A 127 15.19 -8.18 17.73
CA SER A 127 13.90 -8.50 18.39
C SER A 127 13.53 -9.99 18.44
N GLY A 128 14.29 -10.84 17.74
CA GLY A 128 13.91 -12.24 17.50
C GLY A 128 12.80 -12.43 16.46
N PHE A 129 12.14 -11.36 15.99
CA PHE A 129 11.13 -11.43 14.94
C PHE A 129 11.65 -12.05 13.63
N PRO A 130 12.85 -11.70 13.11
CA PRO A 130 13.36 -12.32 11.88
C PRO A 130 13.53 -13.83 11.98
N LYS A 131 14.11 -14.32 13.09
CA LYS A 131 14.26 -15.76 13.33
C LYS A 131 12.89 -16.43 13.44
N TRP A 132 11.94 -15.80 14.14
CA TRP A 132 10.58 -16.30 14.23
C TRP A 132 9.93 -16.41 12.85
N LEU A 133 9.98 -15.35 12.02
CA LEU A 133 9.36 -15.33 10.70
C LEU A 133 9.95 -16.42 9.80
N MET A 134 11.29 -16.56 9.78
CA MET A 134 11.98 -17.61 9.02
C MET A 134 11.51 -19.02 9.37
N SER A 135 11.20 -19.28 10.65
CA SER A 135 10.75 -20.60 11.11
C SER A 135 9.23 -20.77 11.15
N ASN A 136 8.44 -19.74 10.87
CA ASN A 136 7.00 -19.73 11.08
C ASN A 136 6.24 -19.03 9.93
N LEU A 137 6.76 -19.08 8.69
CA LEU A 137 6.16 -18.38 7.56
C LEU A 137 4.69 -18.79 7.34
N ASP A 138 4.39 -20.09 7.29
CA ASP A 138 3.03 -20.57 7.10
C ASP A 138 2.10 -20.17 8.25
N LYS A 139 2.61 -20.18 9.49
CA LYS A 139 1.85 -19.68 10.65
C LYS A 139 1.58 -18.18 10.55
N ALA A 140 2.55 -17.39 10.09
CA ALA A 140 2.39 -15.96 9.87
C ALA A 140 1.35 -15.66 8.77
N ARG A 141 1.31 -16.48 7.72
CA ARG A 141 0.32 -16.39 6.64
C ARG A 141 -1.09 -16.79 7.11
N GLY A 142 -1.17 -17.88 7.89
CA GLY A 142 -2.43 -18.39 8.45
C GLY A 142 -3.02 -17.52 9.56
N ASP A 143 -2.19 -16.74 10.26
CA ASP A 143 -2.62 -15.76 11.28
C ASP A 143 -2.00 -14.36 11.04
N PRO A 144 -2.55 -13.58 10.08
CA PRO A 144 -2.06 -12.23 9.82
C PRO A 144 -2.24 -11.27 11.00
N ARG A 145 -3.19 -11.53 11.92
CA ARG A 145 -3.37 -10.72 13.13
C ARG A 145 -2.21 -10.94 14.10
N GLY A 146 -1.82 -12.20 14.31
CA GLY A 146 -0.64 -12.56 15.09
C GLY A 146 0.65 -11.99 14.50
N PHE A 147 0.82 -12.06 13.17
CA PHE A 147 1.94 -11.41 12.47
C PHE A 147 1.97 -9.90 12.76
N TRP A 148 0.83 -9.22 12.60
CA TRP A 148 0.70 -7.78 12.82
C TRP A 148 1.08 -7.36 14.25
N ILE A 149 0.55 -8.07 15.25
CA ILE A 149 0.86 -7.82 16.67
C ILE A 149 2.34 -8.01 16.96
N ARG A 150 2.92 -9.11 16.48
CA ARG A 150 4.33 -9.42 16.71
C ARG A 150 5.26 -8.42 16.04
N LEU A 151 4.90 -7.94 14.85
CA LEU A 151 5.64 -6.90 14.14
C LEU A 151 5.60 -5.56 14.90
N ALA A 152 4.44 -5.16 15.42
CA ALA A 152 4.33 -3.93 16.20
C ALA A 152 5.20 -3.99 17.47
N GLN A 153 5.13 -5.11 18.18
CA GLN A 153 5.94 -5.38 19.37
C GLN A 153 7.44 -5.36 19.08
N SER A 154 7.88 -5.97 17.96
CA SER A 154 9.30 -6.03 17.59
C SER A 154 9.89 -4.66 17.25
N LEU A 155 9.05 -3.73 16.80
CA LEU A 155 9.45 -2.35 16.49
C LEU A 155 9.24 -1.39 17.66
N ASN A 156 8.62 -1.84 18.77
CA ASN A 156 8.11 -1.01 19.85
C ASN A 156 7.21 0.14 19.34
N ASN A 157 6.28 -0.23 18.45
CA ASN A 157 5.37 0.68 17.77
C ASN A 157 3.91 0.32 18.10
N GLU A 158 3.01 1.28 17.91
CA GLU A 158 1.57 0.99 17.94
C GLU A 158 1.14 0.20 16.70
N LEU A 159 0.12 -0.64 16.85
CA LEU A 159 -0.46 -1.44 15.75
C LEU A 159 -0.85 -0.59 14.54
N LYS A 160 -1.47 0.57 14.78
CA LYS A 160 -1.99 1.47 13.74
C LYS A 160 -0.94 2.39 13.13
N GLN A 161 0.30 2.34 13.61
CA GLN A 161 1.36 3.20 13.10
C GLN A 161 1.65 2.87 11.64
N LYS A 162 1.76 3.90 10.79
CA LYS A 162 1.87 3.77 9.32
C LYS A 162 2.91 2.73 8.88
N THR A 163 4.11 2.74 9.48
CA THR A 163 5.16 1.76 9.15
C THR A 163 4.72 0.31 9.38
N VAL A 164 4.02 0.03 10.49
CA VAL A 164 3.55 -1.32 10.82
C VAL A 164 2.50 -1.76 9.81
N VAL A 165 1.49 -0.91 9.59
CA VAL A 165 0.37 -1.16 8.68
C VAL A 165 0.83 -1.35 7.24
N PHE A 166 1.74 -0.50 6.78
CA PHE A 166 2.36 -0.62 5.46
C PHE A 166 3.17 -1.92 5.32
N THR A 167 3.94 -2.30 6.34
CA THR A 167 4.69 -3.56 6.30
C THR A 167 3.75 -4.78 6.24
N VAL A 168 2.57 -4.73 6.88
CA VAL A 168 1.55 -5.78 6.71
C VAL A 168 1.01 -5.81 5.29
N LYS A 169 0.82 -4.66 4.62
CA LYS A 169 0.49 -4.59 3.20
C LYS A 169 1.56 -5.26 2.34
N VAL A 170 2.84 -4.96 2.58
CA VAL A 170 3.94 -5.61 1.86
C VAL A 170 3.92 -7.13 2.04
N PHE A 171 3.61 -7.62 3.25
CA PHE A 171 3.48 -9.06 3.51
C PHE A 171 2.25 -9.68 2.80
N ASP A 172 1.16 -8.92 2.67
CA ASP A 172 -0.02 -9.30 1.86
C ASP A 172 0.33 -9.42 0.37
N LEU A 173 1.07 -8.45 -0.17
CA LEU A 173 1.58 -8.49 -1.55
C LEU A 173 2.54 -9.66 -1.78
N PHE A 174 3.41 -9.94 -0.80
CA PHE A 174 4.27 -11.13 -0.83
C PHE A 174 3.43 -12.40 -0.97
N ASN A 175 2.38 -12.54 -0.15
CA ASN A 175 1.53 -13.71 -0.18
C ASN A 175 0.82 -13.85 -1.54
N LEU A 176 0.33 -12.74 -2.08
CA LEU A 176 -0.31 -12.71 -3.40
C LEU A 176 0.63 -13.16 -4.52
N VAL A 177 1.86 -12.64 -4.55
CA VAL A 177 2.83 -12.97 -5.60
C VAL A 177 3.29 -14.42 -5.50
N VAL A 178 3.60 -14.90 -4.30
CA VAL A 178 4.22 -16.22 -4.11
C VAL A 178 3.19 -17.36 -4.10
N TYR A 179 1.99 -17.10 -3.57
CA TYR A 179 0.98 -18.14 -3.36
C TYR A 179 -0.33 -17.90 -4.13
N GLY A 180 -0.44 -16.80 -4.89
CA GLY A 180 -1.58 -16.52 -5.77
C GLY A 180 -2.83 -16.04 -5.05
N GLU A 181 -2.77 -15.76 -3.76
CA GLU A 181 -3.91 -15.31 -2.96
C GLU A 181 -3.50 -14.22 -1.96
N TYR A 182 -4.43 -13.34 -1.61
CA TYR A 182 -4.20 -12.39 -0.52
C TYR A 182 -4.33 -13.06 0.85
N LEU A 183 -3.64 -12.50 1.85
CA LEU A 183 -3.82 -12.88 3.25
C LEU A 183 -5.26 -12.61 3.73
N PRO A 184 -5.77 -13.41 4.68
CA PRO A 184 -7.06 -13.18 5.33
C PRO A 184 -6.98 -12.05 6.38
N LEU A 185 -6.55 -10.86 5.96
CA LEU A 185 -6.30 -9.71 6.82
C LEU A 185 -7.51 -9.31 7.68
N PRO A 186 -7.33 -8.98 8.98
CA PRO A 186 -8.40 -8.55 9.84
C PRO A 186 -8.99 -7.16 9.46
N TYR A 187 -10.26 -6.90 9.80
CA TYR A 187 -11.00 -5.70 9.37
C TYR A 187 -10.53 -4.41 10.05
N ASP A 188 -9.86 -4.54 11.20
CA ASP A 188 -9.40 -3.44 12.04
C ASP A 188 -8.01 -2.91 11.64
N ILE A 189 -7.36 -3.50 10.64
CA ILE A 189 -6.15 -2.91 10.05
C ILE A 189 -6.55 -1.65 9.30
N PRO A 190 -6.08 -0.46 9.72
CA PRO A 190 -6.45 0.77 9.06
C PRO A 190 -5.78 0.89 7.68
N ILE A 191 -6.36 1.70 6.80
CA ILE A 191 -5.65 2.22 5.63
C ILE A 191 -4.57 3.22 6.10
N PRO A 192 -3.35 3.21 5.53
CA PRO A 192 -2.35 4.23 5.79
C PRO A 192 -2.78 5.55 5.12
N VAL A 193 -3.50 6.39 5.85
CA VAL A 193 -3.96 7.69 5.33
C VAL A 193 -2.77 8.60 5.05
N ASP A 194 -2.53 8.87 3.78
CA ASP A 194 -1.62 9.91 3.33
C ASP A 194 -2.38 11.04 2.60
N VAL A 195 -1.63 12.01 2.08
CA VAL A 195 -2.21 13.17 1.38
C VAL A 195 -3.02 12.76 0.15
N HIS A 196 -2.65 11.68 -0.57
CA HIS A 196 -3.39 11.22 -1.73
C HIS A 196 -4.68 10.50 -1.32
N VAL A 197 -4.60 9.61 -0.32
CA VAL A 197 -5.79 8.92 0.25
C VAL A 197 -6.81 9.94 0.76
N ALA A 198 -6.36 10.99 1.46
CA ALA A 198 -7.23 12.05 1.95
C ALA A 198 -7.84 12.90 0.83
N ARG A 199 -7.03 13.25 -0.19
CA ARG A 199 -7.48 14.01 -1.37
C ARG A 199 -8.55 13.26 -2.16
N VAL A 200 -8.37 11.96 -2.40
CA VAL A 200 -9.38 11.14 -3.09
C VAL A 200 -10.67 11.03 -2.27
N ALA A 201 -10.57 10.95 -0.95
CA ALA A 201 -11.76 10.94 -0.10
C ALA A 201 -12.57 12.24 -0.23
N LEU A 202 -11.91 13.40 -0.30
CA LEU A 202 -12.56 14.68 -0.55
C LEU A 202 -13.12 14.81 -1.97
N SER A 203 -12.32 14.46 -2.99
CA SER A 203 -12.70 14.65 -4.39
C SER A 203 -13.83 13.71 -4.81
N SER A 204 -13.93 12.53 -4.22
CA SER A 204 -15.08 11.64 -4.42
C SER A 204 -16.35 12.08 -3.67
N GLY A 205 -16.17 12.99 -2.70
CA GLY A 205 -17.23 13.51 -1.85
C GLY A 205 -17.68 12.56 -0.75
N ILE A 206 -16.95 11.48 -0.47
CA ILE A 206 -17.31 10.54 0.62
C ILE A 206 -17.14 11.19 2.00
N VAL A 207 -16.25 12.17 2.13
CA VAL A 207 -16.06 12.97 3.35
C VAL A 207 -16.16 14.46 3.06
N GLY A 208 -16.53 15.22 4.09
CA GLY A 208 -16.48 16.67 4.09
C GLY A 208 -15.29 17.28 4.83
N ASP A 209 -14.29 16.50 5.26
CA ASP A 209 -13.07 16.95 5.98
C ASP A 209 -11.99 15.84 5.86
N VAL A 210 -10.71 16.18 6.05
CA VAL A 210 -9.54 15.27 5.92
C VAL A 210 -9.06 14.69 7.25
N LYS A 211 -9.81 14.86 8.34
CA LYS A 211 -9.48 14.23 9.62
C LYS A 211 -9.28 12.72 9.43
N GLU A 212 -8.13 12.22 9.87
CA GLU A 212 -7.65 10.85 9.62
C GLU A 212 -8.70 9.78 9.96
N GLU A 213 -9.30 9.85 11.14
CA GLU A 213 -10.34 8.90 11.58
C GLU A 213 -11.66 9.02 10.79
N LEU A 214 -11.96 10.18 10.21
CA LEU A 214 -13.10 10.34 9.31
C LEU A 214 -12.81 9.67 7.96
N VAL A 215 -11.63 9.92 7.39
CA VAL A 215 -11.17 9.33 6.13
C VAL A 215 -11.10 7.80 6.24
N ARG A 216 -10.51 7.27 7.31
CA ARG A 216 -10.46 5.83 7.59
C ARG A 216 -11.85 5.20 7.62
N ARG A 217 -12.78 5.79 8.36
CA ARG A 217 -14.16 5.28 8.47
C ARG A 217 -14.89 5.31 7.13
N ALA A 218 -14.73 6.38 6.34
CA ALA A 218 -15.36 6.47 5.04
C ALA A 218 -14.85 5.39 4.07
N TRP A 219 -13.53 5.18 4.01
CA TRP A 219 -12.96 4.10 3.20
C TRP A 219 -13.33 2.71 3.71
N ALA A 220 -13.50 2.53 5.03
CA ALA A 220 -13.96 1.26 5.59
C ALA A 220 -15.37 0.92 5.10
N MET A 221 -16.26 1.93 5.04
CA MET A 221 -17.61 1.75 4.50
C MET A 221 -17.60 1.46 3.00
N VAL A 222 -16.69 2.05 2.23
CA VAL A 222 -16.50 1.72 0.80
C VAL A 222 -16.04 0.26 0.65
N ALA A 223 -15.04 -0.17 1.41
CA ALA A 223 -14.55 -1.55 1.40
C ALA A 223 -15.65 -2.56 1.78
N GLU A 224 -16.50 -2.21 2.75
CA GLU A 224 -17.65 -3.02 3.14
C GLU A 224 -18.68 -3.12 1.99
N GLY A 225 -18.98 -2.01 1.32
CA GLY A 225 -19.87 -1.98 0.15
C GLY A 225 -19.37 -2.83 -1.02
N MET A 226 -18.06 -2.79 -1.29
CA MET A 226 -17.41 -3.67 -2.27
C MET A 226 -17.45 -5.13 -1.84
N SER A 227 -17.17 -5.40 -0.56
CA SER A 227 -17.17 -6.76 -0.02
C SER A 227 -18.53 -7.45 -0.17
N LYS A 228 -19.63 -6.71 0.08
CA LYS A 228 -21.00 -7.20 -0.11
C LYS A 228 -21.29 -7.54 -1.57
N ARG A 229 -20.86 -6.69 -2.50
CA ARG A 229 -21.09 -6.87 -3.95
C ARG A 229 -20.33 -8.04 -4.53
N TRP A 230 -19.06 -8.20 -4.17
CA TRP A 230 -18.24 -9.30 -4.66
C TRP A 230 -18.42 -10.60 -3.88
N ARG A 231 -19.06 -10.57 -2.71
CA ARG A 231 -19.09 -11.70 -1.76
C ARG A 231 -17.70 -12.20 -1.39
N ILE A 232 -16.71 -11.31 -1.46
CA ILE A 232 -15.31 -11.53 -1.13
C ILE A 232 -14.90 -10.41 -0.18
N ARG A 233 -14.16 -10.75 0.87
CA ARG A 233 -13.67 -9.77 1.82
C ARG A 233 -12.64 -8.84 1.17
N VAL A 234 -12.88 -7.53 1.24
CA VAL A 234 -11.94 -6.48 0.81
C VAL A 234 -11.36 -5.81 2.05
N SER A 235 -10.05 -5.97 2.26
CA SER A 235 -9.32 -5.24 3.29
C SER A 235 -9.08 -3.79 2.87
N LEU A 236 -9.03 -2.88 3.84
CA LEU A 236 -8.65 -1.48 3.63
C LEU A 236 -7.28 -1.32 2.98
N LEU A 237 -6.34 -2.23 3.26
CA LEU A 237 -5.01 -2.21 2.64
C LEU A 237 -5.04 -2.45 1.13
N ARG A 238 -6.06 -3.13 0.61
CA ARG A 238 -6.21 -3.38 -0.83
C ARG A 238 -6.80 -2.17 -1.57
N LEU A 239 -7.51 -1.30 -0.85
CA LEU A 239 -7.97 -0.03 -1.41
C LEU A 239 -6.84 1.00 -1.50
N ASP A 240 -5.81 0.88 -0.66
CA ASP A 240 -4.71 1.82 -0.58
C ASP A 240 -4.05 2.07 -1.95
N SER A 241 -3.66 1.00 -2.65
CA SER A 241 -3.01 1.06 -3.96
C SER A 241 -3.90 1.78 -4.99
N LEU A 242 -5.19 1.46 -4.99
CA LEU A 242 -6.17 2.07 -5.88
C LEU A 242 -6.26 3.57 -5.62
N VAL A 243 -6.56 3.98 -4.39
CA VAL A 243 -6.81 5.38 -4.07
C VAL A 243 -5.53 6.19 -4.19
N TRP A 244 -4.37 5.65 -3.81
CA TRP A 244 -3.09 6.32 -3.92
C TRP A 244 -2.73 6.60 -5.39
N GLN A 245 -2.86 5.59 -6.26
CA GLN A 245 -2.56 5.75 -7.70
C GLN A 245 -3.49 6.78 -8.37
N ILE A 246 -4.80 6.74 -8.07
CA ILE A 246 -5.75 7.74 -8.57
C ILE A 246 -5.41 9.14 -8.06
N GLY A 247 -5.09 9.27 -6.77
CA GLY A 247 -4.67 10.55 -6.18
C GLY A 247 -3.41 11.12 -6.83
N LYS A 248 -2.44 10.28 -7.19
CA LYS A 248 -1.22 10.66 -7.92
C LYS A 248 -1.53 11.15 -9.33
N LEU A 249 -2.45 10.49 -10.05
CA LEU A 249 -2.90 10.92 -11.37
C LEU A 249 -3.54 12.30 -11.33
N MET A 250 -4.50 12.53 -10.41
CA MET A 250 -5.15 13.83 -10.26
C MET A 250 -4.15 14.94 -9.89
N SER A 251 -3.21 14.64 -8.99
CA SER A 251 -2.18 15.60 -8.59
C SER A 251 -1.28 16.02 -9.75
N ARG A 252 -0.93 15.09 -10.67
CA ARG A 252 -0.15 15.41 -11.87
C ARG A 252 -0.90 16.33 -12.84
N GLN A 253 -2.22 16.25 -12.85
CA GLN A 253 -3.08 17.14 -13.63
C GLN A 253 -3.50 18.41 -12.87
N ARG A 254 -2.84 18.72 -11.74
CA ARG A 254 -3.14 19.88 -10.89
C ARG A 254 -4.62 19.96 -10.47
N PHE A 255 -5.26 18.80 -10.34
CA PHE A 255 -6.67 18.67 -9.96
C PHE A 255 -7.65 19.39 -10.91
N GLU A 256 -7.27 19.61 -12.18
CA GLU A 256 -8.20 20.05 -13.22
C GLU A 256 -9.12 18.89 -13.59
N ARG A 257 -10.44 19.10 -13.54
CA ARG A 257 -11.44 18.02 -13.65
C ARG A 257 -11.32 17.25 -14.95
N ALA A 258 -11.35 17.92 -16.11
CA ALA A 258 -11.40 17.25 -17.41
C ALA A 258 -10.12 16.42 -17.64
N SER A 259 -8.96 17.04 -17.40
CA SER A 259 -7.64 16.42 -17.55
C SER A 259 -7.43 15.28 -16.56
N SER A 260 -7.88 15.44 -15.31
CA SER A 260 -7.81 14.39 -14.28
C SER A 260 -8.68 13.20 -14.64
N LYS A 261 -9.93 13.44 -15.06
CA LYS A 261 -10.87 12.40 -15.49
C LYS A 261 -10.30 11.62 -16.67
N ASP A 262 -9.78 12.31 -17.68
CA ASP A 262 -9.13 11.70 -18.84
C ASP A 262 -7.89 10.89 -18.47
N ALA A 263 -7.06 11.39 -17.55
CA ALA A 263 -5.88 10.68 -17.07
C ALA A 263 -6.25 9.39 -16.34
N ILE A 264 -7.28 9.42 -15.48
CA ILE A 264 -7.81 8.23 -14.81
C ILE A 264 -8.34 7.24 -15.85
N ILE A 265 -9.22 7.67 -16.76
CA ILE A 265 -9.79 6.80 -17.81
C ILE A 265 -8.69 6.12 -18.61
N ARG A 266 -7.69 6.88 -19.09
CA ARG A 266 -6.57 6.31 -19.86
C ARG A 266 -5.78 5.30 -19.03
N TYR A 267 -5.48 5.60 -17.78
CA TYR A 267 -4.74 4.69 -16.90
C TYR A 267 -5.49 3.39 -16.67
N LEU A 268 -6.75 3.47 -16.23
CA LEU A 268 -7.58 2.30 -15.95
C LEU A 268 -7.77 1.42 -17.19
N SER A 269 -8.05 2.03 -18.35
CA SER A 269 -8.31 1.29 -19.59
C SER A 269 -7.04 0.72 -20.24
N ARG A 270 -5.97 1.51 -20.34
CA ARG A 270 -4.76 1.12 -21.08
C ARG A 270 -3.79 0.31 -20.23
N GLU A 271 -3.57 0.73 -18.98
CA GLU A 271 -2.56 0.12 -18.10
C GLU A 271 -3.13 -1.01 -17.26
N LEU A 272 -4.36 -0.84 -16.74
CA LEU A 272 -5.03 -1.85 -15.90
C LEU A 272 -6.05 -2.70 -16.67
N LYS A 273 -6.25 -2.44 -17.97
CA LYS A 273 -7.16 -3.21 -18.83
C LYS A 273 -8.59 -3.31 -18.27
N ILE A 274 -9.05 -2.26 -17.60
CA ILE A 274 -10.43 -2.14 -17.11
C ILE A 274 -11.32 -1.68 -18.28
N PRO A 275 -12.52 -2.27 -18.49
CA PRO A 275 -13.43 -1.84 -19.56
C PRO A 275 -13.67 -0.33 -19.58
N SER A 276 -13.77 0.24 -20.77
CA SER A 276 -13.83 1.70 -20.92
C SER A 276 -15.06 2.32 -20.26
N GLU A 277 -16.22 1.65 -20.27
CA GLU A 277 -17.38 2.12 -19.51
C GLU A 277 -17.13 2.15 -17.99
N HIS A 278 -16.50 1.11 -17.44
CA HIS A 278 -16.19 1.03 -16.01
C HIS A 278 -15.13 2.07 -15.61
N ALA A 279 -14.11 2.27 -16.44
CA ALA A 279 -13.11 3.30 -16.24
C ALA A 279 -13.72 4.71 -16.19
N ARG A 280 -14.70 5.00 -17.05
CA ARG A 280 -15.44 6.28 -17.03
C ARG A 280 -16.27 6.44 -15.76
N ALA A 281 -16.98 5.39 -15.33
CA ALA A 281 -17.76 5.41 -14.11
C ALA A 281 -16.89 5.69 -12.87
N ILE A 282 -15.75 4.99 -12.75
CA ILE A 282 -14.78 5.22 -11.67
C ILE A 282 -14.24 6.66 -11.71
N ALA A 283 -13.85 7.14 -12.90
CA ALA A 283 -13.30 8.48 -13.04
C ALA A 283 -14.32 9.58 -12.70
N GLU A 284 -15.59 9.40 -13.04
CA GLU A 284 -16.68 10.31 -12.63
C GLU A 284 -16.78 10.39 -11.11
N GLU A 285 -16.87 9.24 -10.44
CA GLU A 285 -17.04 9.18 -8.99
C GLU A 285 -15.82 9.73 -8.24
N MET A 286 -14.59 9.54 -8.75
CA MET A 286 -13.36 10.05 -8.12
C MET A 286 -13.14 11.54 -8.31
N THR A 287 -13.72 12.13 -9.37
CA THR A 287 -13.58 13.56 -9.69
C THR A 287 -14.80 14.39 -9.32
N TYR A 288 -15.82 13.78 -8.71
CA TYR A 288 -17.13 14.37 -8.36
C TYR A 288 -17.05 15.79 -7.78
N ASN A 289 -16.14 16.03 -6.86
CA ASN A 289 -15.92 17.28 -6.12
C ASN A 289 -14.44 17.68 -6.13
N ILE A 290 -13.74 17.44 -7.24
CA ILE A 290 -12.29 17.65 -7.35
C ILE A 290 -11.84 19.11 -7.15
N GLU A 291 -12.71 20.09 -7.46
CA GLU A 291 -12.41 21.52 -7.33
C GLU A 291 -12.03 21.91 -5.90
N ILE A 292 -12.59 21.21 -4.91
CA ILE A 292 -12.29 21.44 -3.50
C ILE A 292 -10.79 21.28 -3.20
N LEU A 293 -10.08 20.46 -3.96
CA LEU A 293 -8.65 20.22 -3.78
C LEU A 293 -7.78 21.37 -4.29
N ARG A 294 -8.33 22.28 -5.10
CA ARG A 294 -7.64 23.50 -5.54
C ARG A 294 -7.76 24.62 -4.51
N GLU A 295 -8.77 24.55 -3.66
CA GLU A 295 -9.05 25.54 -2.61
C GLU A 295 -8.37 25.20 -1.28
N ILE A 296 -8.05 23.93 -1.04
CA ILE A 296 -7.48 23.44 0.22
C ILE A 296 -5.98 23.17 0.04
N HIS A 297 -5.15 23.76 0.91
CA HIS A 297 -3.75 23.37 1.05
C HIS A 297 -3.67 22.21 2.05
N LEU A 298 -3.46 20.99 1.52
CA LEU A 298 -3.22 19.75 2.27
C LEU A 298 -1.77 19.33 2.16
#